data_AF-A0A0J9S4V4-F1
#
_entry.id   AF-A0A0J9S4V4-F1
#
_cell.length_a   1.000
_cell.length_b   1.000
_cell.length_c   1.000
_cell.angle_alpha   90.00
_cell.angle_beta   90.00
_cell.angle_gamma   90.00
#
_symmetry.space_group_name_H-M   'P 1'
#
loop_
_entity.id
_entity.type
_entity.pdbx_description
1 polymer ?
#
loop_
_entity_poly.entity_id
_entity_poly.type
_entity_poly.pdbx_seq_one_letter_code
_entity_poly.pdbx_strand_id
1 'polypeptide(L)'
;MSDIDEDEQIPRKFYKRLDNPEGISHFQNLRSHYLIGAWVEHEVNKQTFAKLERNLKLIISEYSRNHEKRCRDINYWMDQKMADGNNIHRNELKSHDTSVFNGIKYNKGGKEELVCYRKKNPYKMDHVEIKKNLDDYCEIRDNIRCNILLSEAECLKYNRYIKRKKRDFTREIQDICSANSDCSLKDFEIGDN
;
A
#
# COMPACT_ATOMS: atom_id res chain seq x y z
N MET A 1 3.48 10.42 28.89
CA MET A 1 4.21 10.23 27.62
C MET A 1 3.24 9.73 26.57
N SER A 2 3.12 10.42 25.44
CA SER A 2 2.28 9.98 24.32
C SER A 2 2.88 8.74 23.65
N ASP A 3 2.01 7.84 23.18
CA ASP A 3 2.39 6.69 22.37
C ASP A 3 2.97 7.12 21.01
N ILE A 4 3.47 6.15 20.24
CA ILE A 4 3.83 6.40 18.84
C ILE A 4 2.56 6.72 18.07
N ASP A 5 2.57 7.87 17.40
CA ASP A 5 1.53 8.23 16.45
C ASP A 5 1.80 7.49 15.13
N GLU A 6 0.97 6.50 14.83
CA GLU A 6 1.08 5.71 13.60
C GLU A 6 0.66 6.51 12.37
N ASP A 7 -0.24 7.48 12.52
CA ASP A 7 -0.73 8.31 11.43
C ASP A 7 0.35 9.24 10.90
N GLU A 8 1.32 9.57 11.76
CA GLU A 8 2.51 10.34 11.39
C GLU A 8 3.60 9.50 10.71
N GLN A 9 3.45 8.17 10.68
CA GLN A 9 4.43 7.27 10.07
C GLN A 9 4.24 7.14 8.56
N ILE A 10 5.35 6.87 7.88
CA ILE A 10 5.45 6.74 6.42
C ILE A 10 4.35 5.83 5.81
N PRO A 11 4.08 4.59 6.30
CA PRO A 11 3.05 3.75 5.71
C PRO A 11 1.64 4.35 5.78
N ARG A 12 1.22 4.90 6.92
CA ARG A 12 -0.13 5.50 7.07
C ARG A 12 -0.24 6.79 6.27
N LYS A 13 0.78 7.66 6.29
CA LYS A 13 0.83 8.88 5.47
C LYS A 13 0.67 8.57 3.99
N PHE A 14 1.43 7.60 3.48
CA PHE A 14 1.35 7.19 2.08
C PHE A 14 -0.04 6.64 1.74
N TYR A 15 -0.55 5.73 2.57
CA TYR A 15 -1.82 5.06 2.30
C TYR A 15 -3.01 6.04 2.32
N LYS A 16 -3.03 6.99 3.27
CA LYS A 16 -4.03 8.08 3.29
C LYS A 16 -3.98 8.93 2.03
N ARG A 17 -2.77 9.24 1.54
CA ARG A 17 -2.61 10.01 0.30
C ARG A 17 -3.18 9.32 -0.92
N LEU A 18 -3.34 7.99 -0.94
CA LEU A 18 -3.79 7.25 -2.12
C LEU A 18 -5.12 7.76 -2.66
N ASP A 19 -6.02 8.23 -1.78
CA ASP A 19 -7.34 8.75 -2.12
C ASP A 19 -7.43 10.27 -2.22
N ASN A 20 -6.33 11.00 -1.97
CA ASN A 20 -6.31 12.45 -2.08
C ASN A 20 -6.72 12.91 -3.50
N PRO A 21 -7.57 13.94 -3.61
CA PRO A 21 -8.00 14.48 -4.90
C PRO A 21 -6.94 15.38 -5.56
N GLU A 22 -5.90 15.76 -4.83
CA GLU A 22 -4.79 16.56 -5.36
C GLU A 22 -4.11 15.86 -6.54
N GLY A 23 -3.87 16.61 -7.61
CA GLY A 23 -3.28 16.09 -8.84
C GLY A 23 -4.26 15.50 -9.84
N ILE A 24 -5.57 15.39 -9.52
CA ILE A 24 -6.61 15.03 -10.50
C ILE A 24 -6.71 16.10 -11.60
N SER A 25 -6.53 17.38 -11.29
CA SER A 25 -6.49 18.45 -12.32
C SER A 25 -5.30 18.32 -13.28
N HIS A 26 -4.21 17.67 -12.85
CA HIS A 26 -3.07 17.34 -13.73
C HIS A 26 -3.32 16.07 -14.55
N PHE A 27 -4.43 15.35 -14.32
CA PHE A 27 -4.81 14.15 -15.06
C PHE A 27 -4.83 14.40 -16.57
N GLN A 28 -5.31 15.56 -17.01
CA GLN A 28 -5.37 15.91 -18.43
C GLN A 28 -3.98 16.00 -19.11
N ASN A 29 -2.92 16.24 -18.34
CA ASN A 29 -1.54 16.36 -18.84
C ASN A 29 -0.77 15.03 -18.78
N LEU A 30 -1.40 13.95 -18.33
CA LEU A 30 -0.74 12.66 -18.17
C LEU A 30 -0.64 11.93 -19.51
N ARG A 31 0.51 11.31 -19.79
CA ARG A 31 0.72 10.53 -21.03
C ARG A 31 -0.29 9.38 -21.17
N SER A 32 -0.72 8.81 -20.04
CA SER A 32 -1.77 7.79 -19.98
C SER A 32 -3.18 8.36 -20.08
N HIS A 33 -3.40 9.66 -19.95
CA HIS A 33 -4.73 10.27 -20.05
C HIS A 33 -5.38 10.03 -21.41
N TYR A 34 -4.61 10.15 -22.50
CA TYR A 34 -5.11 9.85 -23.84
C TYR A 34 -5.56 8.40 -23.95
N LEU A 35 -4.81 7.47 -23.38
CA LEU A 35 -5.19 6.06 -23.33
C LEU A 35 -6.43 5.90 -22.43
N ILE A 36 -6.37 6.27 -21.17
CA ILE A 36 -7.47 6.10 -20.22
C ILE A 36 -8.77 6.76 -20.72
N GLY A 37 -8.70 7.96 -21.30
CA GLY A 37 -9.85 8.67 -21.84
C GLY A 37 -10.47 8.00 -23.08
N ALA A 38 -9.70 7.22 -23.84
CA ALA A 38 -10.19 6.44 -24.97
C ALA A 38 -10.81 5.09 -24.54
N TRP A 39 -10.38 4.51 -23.42
CA TRP A 39 -10.78 3.15 -22.99
C TRP A 39 -11.75 3.12 -21.81
N VAL A 40 -11.95 4.24 -21.10
CA VAL A 40 -12.73 4.30 -19.86
C VAL A 40 -13.81 5.35 -20.03
N GLU A 41 -15.07 4.95 -19.94
CA GLU A 41 -16.20 5.86 -20.17
C GLU A 41 -16.54 6.63 -18.89
N HIS A 42 -16.46 5.97 -17.74
CA HIS A 42 -17.03 6.46 -16.49
C HIS A 42 -16.05 7.34 -15.69
N GLU A 43 -16.53 8.52 -15.30
CA GLU A 43 -15.72 9.55 -14.61
C GLU A 43 -15.13 9.06 -13.28
N VAL A 44 -15.89 8.27 -12.50
CA VAL A 44 -15.39 7.67 -11.25
C VAL A 44 -14.15 6.78 -11.47
N ASN A 45 -14.10 6.06 -12.59
CA ASN A 45 -12.98 5.21 -12.94
C ASN A 45 -11.82 6.02 -13.52
N LYS A 46 -12.10 7.07 -14.30
CA LYS A 46 -11.08 8.05 -14.73
C LYS A 46 -10.37 8.67 -13.54
N GLN A 47 -11.12 9.10 -12.52
CA GLN A 47 -10.57 9.63 -11.28
C GLN A 47 -9.75 8.59 -10.50
N THR A 48 -10.19 7.33 -10.48
CA THR A 48 -9.43 6.23 -9.86
C THR A 48 -8.11 6.00 -10.57
N PHE A 49 -8.10 5.98 -11.90
CA PHE A 49 -6.86 5.85 -12.67
C PHE A 49 -5.95 7.08 -12.55
N ALA A 50 -6.51 8.27 -12.45
CA ALA A 50 -5.76 9.49 -12.14
C ALA A 50 -4.99 9.38 -10.82
N LYS A 51 -5.69 8.93 -9.77
CA LYS A 51 -5.10 8.65 -8.46
C LYS A 51 -4.00 7.59 -8.57
N LEU A 52 -4.28 6.46 -9.23
CA LEU A 52 -3.31 5.38 -9.44
C LEU A 52 -2.03 5.90 -10.09
N GLU A 53 -2.13 6.61 -11.20
CA GLU A 53 -0.96 7.11 -11.92
C GLU A 53 -0.13 8.08 -11.08
N ARG A 54 -0.79 9.04 -10.43
CA ARG A 54 -0.12 9.98 -9.52
C ARG A 54 0.61 9.22 -8.40
N ASN A 55 -0.02 8.23 -7.79
CA ASN A 55 0.59 7.42 -6.74
C ASN A 55 1.82 6.64 -7.24
N LEU A 56 1.77 6.06 -8.44
CA LEU A 56 2.91 5.40 -9.05
C LEU A 56 4.08 6.38 -9.30
N LYS A 57 3.80 7.63 -9.68
CA LYS A 57 4.83 8.67 -9.83
C LYS A 57 5.43 9.10 -8.48
N LEU A 58 4.62 9.18 -7.43
CA LEU A 58 5.09 9.48 -6.08
C LEU A 58 6.11 8.44 -5.58
N ILE A 59 5.99 7.18 -6.00
CA ILE A 59 7.00 6.16 -5.68
C ILE A 59 8.37 6.55 -6.23
N ILE A 60 8.44 7.05 -7.46
CA ILE A 60 9.69 7.47 -8.09
C ILE A 60 10.28 8.68 -7.35
N SER A 61 9.46 9.69 -7.06
CA SER A 61 9.93 10.97 -6.53
C SER A 61 10.21 10.96 -5.03
N GLU A 62 9.38 10.27 -4.23
CA GLU A 62 9.41 10.37 -2.76
C GLU A 62 9.76 9.05 -2.07
N TYR A 63 9.49 7.89 -2.69
CA TYR A 63 9.61 6.58 -2.02
C TYR A 63 10.51 5.58 -2.74
N SER A 64 11.47 6.05 -3.55
CA SER A 64 12.32 5.17 -4.38
C SER A 64 13.10 4.13 -3.57
N ARG A 65 13.47 4.45 -2.33
CA ARG A 65 14.18 3.54 -1.41
C ARG A 65 13.30 2.47 -0.76
N ASN A 66 11.97 2.62 -0.81
CA ASN A 66 11.01 1.65 -0.28
C ASN A 66 9.92 1.32 -1.32
N HIS A 67 10.30 1.31 -2.60
CA HIS A 67 9.35 1.26 -3.70
C HIS A 67 8.54 -0.03 -3.70
N GLU A 68 9.15 -1.18 -3.40
CA GLU A 68 8.48 -2.48 -3.39
C GLU A 68 7.31 -2.52 -2.42
N LYS A 69 7.50 -1.99 -1.21
CA LYS A 69 6.43 -1.88 -0.23
C LYS A 69 5.32 -0.96 -0.71
N ARG A 70 5.67 0.21 -1.27
CA ARG A 70 4.67 1.12 -1.84
C ARG A 70 3.91 0.49 -3.00
N CYS A 71 4.54 -0.36 -3.80
CA CYS A 71 3.86 -1.15 -4.82
C CYS A 71 2.87 -2.15 -4.20
N ARG A 72 3.18 -2.78 -3.06
CA ARG A 72 2.21 -3.62 -2.32
C ARG A 72 1.03 -2.79 -1.84
N ASP A 73 1.28 -1.61 -1.27
CA ASP A 73 0.24 -0.69 -0.80
C ASP A 73 -0.71 -0.25 -1.92
N ILE A 74 -0.17 0.15 -3.08
CA ILE A 74 -0.97 0.53 -4.25
C ILE A 74 -1.76 -0.67 -4.79
N ASN A 75 -1.16 -1.86 -4.86
CA ASN A 75 -1.85 -3.07 -5.33
C ASN A 75 -3.02 -3.43 -4.40
N TYR A 76 -2.81 -3.38 -3.09
CA TYR A 76 -3.86 -3.62 -2.11
C TYR A 76 -5.00 -2.60 -2.22
N TRP A 77 -4.66 -1.31 -2.36
CA TRP A 77 -5.65 -0.26 -2.58
C TRP A 77 -6.44 -0.47 -3.88
N MET A 78 -5.80 -0.86 -4.99
CA MET A 78 -6.51 -1.16 -6.24
C MET A 78 -7.43 -2.37 -6.11
N ASP A 79 -7.01 -3.42 -5.38
CA ASP A 79 -7.88 -4.57 -5.10
C ASP A 79 -9.15 -4.12 -4.33
N GLN A 80 -9.01 -3.23 -3.36
CA GLN A 80 -10.17 -2.67 -2.65
C GLN A 80 -11.07 -1.84 -3.56
N LYS A 81 -10.52 -0.97 -4.43
CA LYS A 81 -11.33 -0.20 -5.40
C LYS A 81 -12.10 -1.09 -6.37
N MET A 82 -11.57 -2.28 -6.69
CA MET A 82 -12.23 -3.27 -7.52
C MET A 82 -13.24 -4.14 -6.77
N ALA A 83 -13.08 -4.27 -5.46
CA ALA A 83 -13.98 -5.01 -4.57
C ALA A 83 -15.13 -4.14 -4.03
N ASP A 84 -15.02 -2.81 -4.12
CA ASP A 84 -16.06 -1.89 -3.68
C ASP A 84 -17.39 -2.15 -4.42
N GLY A 85 -18.38 -2.63 -3.67
CA GLY A 85 -19.71 -2.95 -4.18
C GLY A 85 -20.47 -1.73 -4.69
N ASN A 86 -20.08 -0.52 -4.27
CA ASN A 86 -20.68 0.73 -4.73
C ASN A 86 -20.18 1.15 -6.12
N ASN A 87 -19.05 0.60 -6.58
CA ASN A 87 -18.57 0.85 -7.94
C ASN A 87 -19.19 -0.14 -8.93
N ILE A 88 -20.34 0.26 -9.51
CA ILE A 88 -21.04 -0.52 -10.54
C ILE A 88 -20.21 -0.71 -11.82
N HIS A 89 -19.19 0.13 -12.04
CA HIS A 89 -18.30 0.09 -13.21
C HIS A 89 -16.93 -0.52 -12.89
N ARG A 90 -16.79 -1.27 -11.79
CA ARG A 90 -15.53 -1.94 -11.38
C ARG A 90 -14.88 -2.81 -12.47
N ASN A 91 -15.64 -3.27 -13.46
CA ASN A 91 -15.10 -4.06 -14.56
C ASN A 91 -14.16 -3.25 -15.45
N GLU A 92 -14.39 -1.96 -15.65
CA GLU A 92 -13.44 -1.11 -16.39
C GLU A 92 -12.11 -0.98 -15.63
N LEU A 93 -12.17 -0.88 -14.29
CA LEU A 93 -10.96 -0.89 -13.46
C LEU A 93 -10.16 -2.17 -13.69
N LYS A 94 -10.83 -3.33 -13.68
CA LYS A 94 -10.21 -4.63 -13.91
C LYS A 94 -9.63 -4.80 -15.32
N SER A 95 -10.27 -4.21 -16.32
CA SER A 95 -9.83 -4.32 -17.72
C SER A 95 -8.62 -3.46 -18.04
N HIS A 96 -8.44 -2.32 -17.36
CA HIS A 96 -7.47 -1.29 -17.76
C HIS A 96 -6.43 -0.91 -16.71
N ASP A 97 -6.50 -1.45 -15.48
CA ASP A 97 -5.49 -1.17 -14.43
C ASP A 97 -4.06 -1.46 -14.87
N THR A 98 -3.85 -2.60 -15.51
CA THR A 98 -2.54 -3.10 -15.92
C THR A 98 -1.88 -2.15 -16.92
N SER A 99 -2.68 -1.50 -17.78
CA SER A 99 -2.19 -0.48 -18.71
C SER A 99 -1.61 0.73 -17.97
N VAL A 100 -2.21 1.15 -16.85
CA VAL A 100 -1.70 2.26 -16.04
C VAL A 100 -0.41 1.87 -15.31
N PHE A 101 -0.36 0.67 -14.73
CA PHE A 101 0.87 0.15 -14.11
C PHE A 101 2.03 0.08 -15.11
N ASN A 102 1.79 -0.45 -16.31
CA ASN A 102 2.79 -0.59 -17.35
C ASN A 102 3.21 0.75 -17.99
N GLY A 103 2.36 1.78 -17.85
CA GLY A 103 2.62 3.13 -18.36
C GLY A 103 3.70 3.88 -17.57
N ILE A 104 3.97 3.49 -16.32
CA ILE A 104 4.90 4.18 -15.43
C ILE A 104 6.19 3.38 -15.25
N LYS A 105 7.29 3.96 -15.77
CA LYS A 105 8.62 3.33 -15.86
C LYS A 105 9.69 4.16 -15.15
N TYR A 106 10.74 3.49 -14.66
CA TYR A 106 11.96 4.15 -14.22
C TYR A 106 12.75 4.65 -15.44
N ASN A 107 13.06 5.94 -15.49
CA ASN A 107 14.01 6.49 -16.46
C ASN A 107 15.46 6.39 -15.96
N LYS A 108 15.90 5.20 -15.49
CA LYS A 108 17.28 5.00 -15.03
C LYS A 108 18.07 4.20 -16.07
N GLY A 109 19.06 4.84 -16.68
CA GLY A 109 20.08 4.17 -17.49
C GLY A 109 19.56 3.50 -18.79
N GLY A 110 18.48 4.01 -19.38
CA GLY A 110 17.95 3.51 -20.66
C GLY A 110 17.21 2.17 -20.59
N LYS A 111 17.01 1.60 -19.40
CA LYS A 111 16.18 0.40 -19.21
C LYS A 111 14.74 0.82 -18.90
N GLU A 112 13.79 0.29 -19.67
CA GLU A 112 12.36 0.52 -19.48
C GLU A 112 11.77 -0.36 -18.36
N GLU A 113 12.36 -0.30 -17.17
CA GLU A 113 11.88 -1.07 -16.01
C GLU A 113 10.60 -0.45 -15.45
N LEU A 114 9.59 -1.28 -15.18
CA LEU A 114 8.32 -0.82 -14.59
C LEU A 114 8.55 -0.43 -13.13
N VAL A 115 7.90 0.65 -12.68
CA VAL A 115 7.97 1.07 -11.28
C VAL A 115 7.29 0.07 -10.36
N CYS A 116 6.12 -0.40 -10.76
CA CYS A 116 5.36 -1.43 -10.06
C CYS A 116 4.71 -2.37 -11.07
N TYR A 117 4.70 -3.65 -10.74
CA TYR A 117 3.86 -4.62 -11.43
C TYR A 117 2.49 -4.69 -10.75
N ARG A 118 1.44 -4.83 -11.55
CA ARG A 118 0.11 -5.17 -11.06
C ARG A 118 0.14 -6.61 -10.51
N LYS A 119 -0.15 -6.77 -9.22
CA LYS A 119 -0.24 -8.04 -8.49
C LYS A 119 -1.57 -8.10 -7.73
N LYS A 120 -2.46 -9.01 -8.13
CA LYS A 120 -3.73 -9.28 -7.42
C LYS A 120 -3.44 -9.95 -6.08
N ASN A 121 -4.16 -9.54 -5.05
CA ASN A 121 -4.02 -9.99 -3.67
C ASN A 121 -2.53 -10.04 -3.26
N PRO A 122 -1.86 -8.89 -3.09
CA PRO A 122 -0.41 -8.86 -2.83
C PRO A 122 -0.01 -9.60 -1.54
N TYR A 123 -0.97 -9.86 -0.64
CA TYR A 123 -0.77 -10.57 0.62
C TYR A 123 -1.24 -12.05 0.58
N LYS A 124 -1.88 -12.48 -0.53
CA LYS A 124 -2.23 -13.87 -0.86
C LYS A 124 -2.99 -14.65 0.23
N MET A 125 -3.89 -13.99 0.95
CA MET A 125 -4.69 -14.60 2.02
C MET A 125 -6.12 -14.06 2.02
N ASP A 126 -7.02 -14.71 2.74
CA ASP A 126 -8.39 -14.22 2.95
C ASP A 126 -8.44 -13.08 3.99
N HIS A 127 -7.47 -13.04 4.91
CA HIS A 127 -7.31 -11.99 5.93
C HIS A 127 -6.29 -10.92 5.50
N VAL A 128 -6.48 -10.36 4.30
CA VAL A 128 -5.55 -9.43 3.66
C VAL A 128 -5.24 -8.20 4.53
N GLU A 129 -6.25 -7.67 5.22
CA GLU A 129 -6.10 -6.45 6.04
C GLU A 129 -5.10 -6.64 7.19
N ILE A 130 -5.10 -7.80 7.85
CA ILE A 130 -4.16 -8.08 8.94
C ILE A 130 -2.74 -8.14 8.41
N LYS A 131 -2.54 -8.77 7.26
CA LYS A 131 -1.21 -8.87 6.65
C LYS A 131 -0.72 -7.51 6.16
N LYS A 132 -1.60 -6.66 5.64
CA LYS A 132 -1.32 -5.25 5.37
C LYS A 132 -0.91 -4.50 6.63
N ASN A 133 -1.64 -4.67 7.73
CA ASN A 133 -1.34 -4.02 9.01
C ASN A 133 -0.02 -4.52 9.61
N LEU A 134 0.31 -5.80 9.45
CA LEU A 134 1.61 -6.38 9.82
C LEU A 134 2.76 -5.81 8.99
N ASP A 135 2.58 -5.67 7.67
CA ASP A 135 3.57 -5.04 6.77
C ASP A 135 3.86 -3.59 7.19
N ASP A 136 2.80 -2.83 7.55
CA ASP A 136 2.90 -1.49 8.13
C ASP A 136 3.65 -1.45 9.45
N TYR A 137 3.31 -2.34 10.37
CA TYR A 137 4.00 -2.46 11.63
C TYR A 137 5.49 -2.79 11.47
N CYS A 138 5.86 -3.68 10.55
CA CYS A 138 7.26 -4.02 10.28
C CYS A 138 8.06 -2.79 9.83
N GLU A 139 7.56 -2.00 8.88
CA GLU A 139 8.23 -0.75 8.46
C GLU A 139 8.35 0.25 9.62
N ILE A 140 7.31 0.42 10.42
CA ILE A 140 7.34 1.33 11.58
C ILE A 140 8.40 0.86 12.59
N ARG A 141 8.39 -0.42 12.94
CA ARG A 141 9.34 -1.04 13.86
C ARG A 141 10.78 -0.87 13.39
N ASP A 142 11.04 -1.08 12.11
CA ASP A 142 12.39 -1.02 11.56
C ASP A 142 12.88 0.44 11.50
N ASN A 143 12.02 1.39 11.14
CA ASN A 143 12.34 2.83 11.21
C ASN A 143 12.67 3.29 12.64
N ILE A 144 11.95 2.76 13.64
CA ILE A 144 12.20 3.07 15.06
C ILE A 144 13.55 2.51 15.53
N ARG A 145 13.92 1.31 15.07
CA ARG A 145 15.18 0.64 15.45
C ARG A 145 16.43 1.34 14.92
N CYS A 146 16.32 2.15 13.87
CA CYS A 146 17.46 2.79 13.20
C CYS A 146 18.07 4.00 13.94
N ASN A 147 17.59 4.38 15.13
CA ASN A 147 18.16 5.51 15.89
C ASN A 147 19.10 5.04 17.01
N ILE A 148 20.40 5.23 16.81
CA ILE A 148 21.49 4.86 17.75
C ILE A 148 21.55 5.79 18.99
N LEU A 149 20.85 6.94 18.98
CA LEU A 149 20.90 7.96 20.02
C LEU A 149 19.50 8.22 20.63
N LEU A 150 18.90 7.20 21.25
CA LEU A 150 17.61 7.33 21.91
C LEU A 150 17.79 7.55 23.42
N SER A 151 17.03 8.48 23.98
CA SER A 151 16.89 8.60 25.43
C SER A 151 16.23 7.35 26.04
N GLU A 152 16.46 7.10 27.33
CA GLU A 152 15.79 6.01 28.04
C GLU A 152 14.25 6.10 27.92
N ALA A 153 13.70 7.31 27.98
CA ALA A 153 12.28 7.54 27.80
C ALA A 153 11.80 7.10 26.40
N GLU A 154 12.53 7.41 25.34
CA GLU A 154 12.19 6.96 23.98
C GLU A 154 12.31 5.44 23.82
N CYS A 155 13.36 4.84 24.38
CA CYS A 155 13.51 3.37 24.42
C CYS A 155 12.31 2.71 25.11
N LEU A 156 11.87 3.23 26.26
CA LEU A 156 10.69 2.73 26.97
C LEU A 156 9.40 2.94 26.16
N LYS A 157 9.25 4.08 25.48
CA LYS A 157 8.11 4.36 24.58
C LYS A 157 8.03 3.31 23.46
N TYR A 158 9.14 3.05 22.78
CA TYR A 158 9.20 2.11 21.66
C TYR A 158 9.02 0.66 22.11
N ASN A 159 9.61 0.28 23.24
CA ASN A 159 9.41 -1.05 23.82
C ASN A 159 7.94 -1.31 24.18
N ARG A 160 7.23 -0.31 24.73
CA ARG A 160 5.79 -0.43 25.00
C ARG A 160 4.99 -0.62 23.72
N TYR A 161 5.28 0.17 22.68
CA TYR A 161 4.63 0.06 21.37
C TYR A 161 4.81 -1.34 20.76
N ILE A 162 6.05 -1.84 20.69
CA ILE A 162 6.38 -3.16 20.13
C ILE A 162 5.67 -4.28 20.90
N LYS A 163 5.70 -4.24 22.24
CA LYS A 163 5.02 -5.23 23.09
C LYS A 163 3.50 -5.23 22.86
N ARG A 164 2.89 -4.04 22.78
CA ARG A 164 1.46 -3.89 22.53
C ARG A 164 1.09 -4.48 21.16
N LYS A 165 1.76 -4.04 20.08
CA LYS A 165 1.45 -4.52 18.73
C LYS A 165 1.65 -6.01 18.56
N LYS A 166 2.73 -6.59 19.13
CA LYS A 166 2.92 -8.04 19.14
C LYS A 166 1.73 -8.76 19.76
N ARG A 167 1.26 -8.31 20.93
CA ARG A 167 0.12 -8.92 21.62
C ARG A 167 -1.16 -8.77 20.81
N ASP A 168 -1.42 -7.59 20.27
CA ASP A 168 -2.66 -7.29 19.54
C ASP A 168 -2.76 -8.16 18.27
N PHE A 169 -1.70 -8.24 17.46
CA PHE A 169 -1.66 -9.13 16.29
C PHE A 169 -1.72 -10.61 16.67
N THR A 170 -1.04 -11.02 17.75
CA THR A 170 -1.09 -12.42 18.20
C THR A 170 -2.53 -12.82 18.53
N ARG A 171 -3.26 -11.96 19.25
CA ARG A 171 -4.66 -12.21 19.59
C ARG A 171 -5.53 -12.24 18.33
N GLU A 172 -5.39 -11.27 17.44
CA GLU A 172 -6.19 -11.20 16.21
C GLU A 172 -5.99 -12.43 15.31
N ILE A 173 -4.74 -12.88 15.15
CA ILE A 173 -4.44 -14.10 14.39
C ILE A 173 -4.97 -15.34 15.10
N GLN A 174 -4.85 -15.42 16.43
CA GLN A 174 -5.39 -16.54 17.21
C GLN A 174 -6.92 -16.62 17.08
N ASP A 175 -7.62 -15.48 17.15
CA ASP A 175 -9.06 -15.42 16.99
C ASP A 175 -9.47 -15.94 15.61
N ILE A 176 -8.74 -15.56 14.56
CA ILE A 176 -8.97 -16.06 13.19
C ILE A 176 -8.69 -17.55 13.07
N CYS A 177 -7.52 -18.00 13.52
CA CYS A 177 -7.16 -19.41 13.39
C CYS A 177 -8.00 -20.32 14.30
N SER A 178 -8.55 -19.81 15.40
CA SER A 178 -9.48 -20.57 16.23
C SER A 178 -10.77 -20.95 15.49
N ALA A 179 -11.14 -20.19 14.47
CA ALA A 179 -12.30 -20.43 13.62
C ALA A 179 -12.01 -21.31 12.39
N ASN A 180 -10.74 -21.68 12.13
CA ASN A 180 -10.34 -22.43 10.95
C ASN A 180 -9.22 -23.44 11.26
N SER A 181 -9.51 -24.75 11.12
CA SER A 181 -8.60 -25.84 11.49
C SER A 181 -7.29 -25.87 10.69
N ASP A 182 -7.25 -25.25 9.51
CA ASP A 182 -6.09 -25.26 8.60
C ASP A 182 -5.26 -23.96 8.69
N CYS A 183 -5.51 -23.13 9.70
CA CYS A 183 -4.83 -21.84 9.90
C CYS A 183 -3.65 -21.96 10.87
N SER A 184 -2.51 -21.39 10.50
CA SER A 184 -1.30 -21.32 11.31
C SER A 184 -0.73 -19.90 11.38
N LEU A 185 -0.01 -19.58 12.46
CA LEU A 185 0.73 -18.31 12.59
C LEU A 185 1.72 -18.09 11.44
N LYS A 186 2.23 -19.16 10.82
CA LYS A 186 3.18 -19.09 9.70
C LYS A 186 2.55 -18.54 8.43
N ASP A 187 1.24 -18.70 8.26
CA ASP A 187 0.54 -18.18 7.07
C ASP A 187 0.59 -16.64 7.02
N PHE A 188 0.70 -16.01 8.20
CA PHE A 188 0.83 -14.57 8.37
C PHE A 188 2.26 -14.05 8.24
N GLU A 189 3.25 -14.92 8.00
CA GLU A 189 4.61 -14.49 7.70
C GLU A 189 4.64 -13.65 6.41
N ILE A 190 5.34 -12.53 6.49
CA ILE A 190 5.64 -11.66 5.36
C ILE A 190 7.08 -11.99 4.99
N GLY A 191 7.30 -12.48 3.77
CA GLY A 191 8.64 -12.86 3.30
C GLY A 191 9.66 -11.72 3.42
N ASP A 192 10.94 -12.08 3.41
CA ASP A 192 12.04 -11.12 3.54
C ASP A 192 11.94 -10.02 2.46
N ASN A 193 12.06 -8.76 2.91
CA ASN A 193 12.18 -7.58 2.06
C ASN A 193 13.51 -7.56 1.32
#